data_AF-B0X7Y0-F1
#
_entry.id   AF-B0X7Y0-F1
#
_cell.length_a   1.000
_cell.length_b   1.000
_cell.length_c   1.000
_cell.angle_alpha   90.00
_cell.angle_beta   90.00
_cell.angle_gamma   90.00
#
_symmetry.space_group_name_H-M   'P 1'
#
loop_
_entity.id
_entity.type
_entity.pdbx_description
1 polymer ?
#
loop_
_entity_poly.entity_id
_entity_poly.type
_entity_poly.pdbx_seq_one_letter_code
_entity_poly.pdbx_strand_id
1 'polypeptide(L)'
;MVNNDKKDAVVEDENTIADNTVVQKYKVAGNIVNKALQTLIQGSKVGASAKALCQKGDHILEQETGKKYKNEPEMKKGIAFPTCLSVNNCICHFSPSKNDPDYTLKAGDVVKIDLGAHIDGFIAVAAHTIVVGATGEAKATGRAADVVLAAYHASQAALRQLKDGTSNYAVTEAVQKIAAEYKCKPIEGMLSHQLKQFKIDGEKTIIQNPTIAQKKEHEKCTFEKYEVYAMDVLVSTGEGLGKELDTKVSIYKKTEENYLLKLKASRAFYAEVKKKYGTMPFNLRNFEEEAKAKMGVHECVTHKLVEPFQVLYEKHNEIVAQFKNTVLILPNGLTVVTGLPFDLSVVESEHSVQDEEMKKLLAEELVLADAKKSVVANLVAKAAAAADKPAASTPAEAGSDAAPKKKNKKKKKAAAAAAAAAEGGDAAANKENA
;
A
#
# COMPACT_ATOMS: atom_id res chain seq x y z
N MET A 1 30.52 50.85 11.33
CA MET A 1 30.93 49.44 11.09
C MET A 1 29.66 48.64 10.88
N VAL A 2 29.39 48.28 9.63
CA VAL A 2 28.23 47.46 9.26
C VAL A 2 28.64 46.01 9.49
N ASN A 3 28.13 45.37 10.53
CA ASN A 3 28.33 43.94 10.74
C ASN A 3 27.37 43.19 9.83
N ASN A 4 27.96 42.61 8.78
CA ASN A 4 27.31 41.80 7.78
C ASN A 4 27.47 40.33 8.19
N ASP A 5 26.69 39.88 9.18
CA ASP A 5 26.63 38.46 9.53
C ASP A 5 25.61 37.76 8.64
N LYS A 6 26.01 37.50 7.38
CA LYS A 6 25.43 36.40 6.61
C LYS A 6 25.89 35.12 7.29
N LYS A 7 25.01 34.51 8.08
CA LYS A 7 25.11 33.09 8.38
C LYS A 7 24.91 32.35 7.06
N ASP A 8 26.01 31.91 6.46
CA ASP A 8 25.98 30.87 5.44
C ASP A 8 25.30 29.65 6.06
N ALA A 9 24.04 29.42 5.68
CA ALA A 9 23.38 28.18 5.96
C ALA A 9 24.18 27.10 5.24
N VAL A 10 24.85 26.24 6.01
CA VAL A 10 25.41 25.00 5.48
C VAL A 10 24.24 24.23 4.91
N VAL A 11 24.13 24.21 3.58
CA VAL A 11 23.21 23.32 2.88
C VAL A 11 23.77 21.93 3.16
N GLU A 12 23.17 21.22 4.12
CA GLU A 12 23.46 19.79 4.26
C GLU A 12 23.14 19.14 2.91
N ASP A 13 24.12 18.46 2.32
CA ASP A 13 23.93 17.75 1.05
C ASP A 13 22.80 16.72 1.24
N GLU A 14 21.65 16.98 0.61
CA GLU A 14 20.51 16.08 0.67
C GLU A 14 20.87 14.75 0.00
N ASN A 15 20.70 13.63 0.71
CA ASN A 15 20.93 12.30 0.14
C ASN A 15 19.84 11.99 -0.89
N THR A 16 20.20 11.99 -2.18
CA THR A 16 19.26 11.75 -3.28
C THR A 16 19.45 10.38 -3.94
N ILE A 17 18.50 10.01 -4.80
CA ILE A 17 18.60 8.79 -5.62
C ILE A 17 19.61 8.91 -6.78
N ALA A 18 20.40 9.99 -6.84
CA ALA A 18 21.62 10.01 -7.64
C ALA A 18 22.66 9.01 -7.10
N ASP A 19 22.64 8.75 -5.79
CA ASP A 19 23.36 7.65 -5.19
C ASP A 19 22.56 6.34 -5.30
N ASN A 20 23.19 5.34 -5.92
CA ASN A 20 22.60 4.01 -6.04
C ASN A 20 22.36 3.34 -4.67
N THR A 21 23.11 3.66 -3.61
CA THR A 21 22.84 3.12 -2.27
C THR A 21 21.48 3.59 -1.74
N VAL A 22 21.11 4.84 -2.02
CA VAL A 22 19.79 5.40 -1.70
C VAL A 22 18.70 4.69 -2.50
N VAL A 23 18.92 4.46 -3.80
CA VAL A 23 18.00 3.65 -4.63
C VAL A 23 17.78 2.26 -4.02
N GLN A 24 18.84 1.61 -3.53
CA GLN A 24 18.71 0.29 -2.88
C GLN A 24 17.88 0.37 -1.60
N LYS A 25 18.04 1.40 -0.76
CA LYS A 25 17.23 1.58 0.46
C LYS A 25 15.74 1.73 0.14
N TYR A 26 15.39 2.52 -0.89
CA TYR A 26 14.03 2.59 -1.41
C TYR A 26 13.53 1.22 -1.88
N LYS A 27 14.30 0.49 -2.70
CA LYS A 27 13.92 -0.85 -3.20
C LYS A 27 13.71 -1.84 -2.05
N VAL A 28 14.54 -1.81 -1.01
CA VAL A 28 14.36 -2.65 0.19
C VAL A 28 13.07 -2.31 0.92
N ALA A 29 12.81 -1.02 1.17
CA ALA A 29 11.56 -0.58 1.79
C ALA A 29 10.35 -1.00 0.94
N GLY A 30 10.40 -0.80 -0.37
CA GLY A 30 9.31 -1.14 -1.28
C GLY A 30 9.01 -2.64 -1.33
N ASN A 31 10.04 -3.49 -1.34
CA ASN A 31 9.86 -4.95 -1.28
C ASN A 31 9.15 -5.40 0.01
N ILE A 32 9.46 -4.75 1.15
CA ILE A 32 8.79 -5.02 2.42
C ILE A 32 7.31 -4.64 2.34
N VAL A 33 7.03 -3.44 1.81
CA VAL A 33 5.66 -2.94 1.63
C VAL A 33 4.85 -3.84 0.71
N ASN A 34 5.39 -4.22 -0.45
CA ASN A 34 4.72 -5.10 -1.41
C ASN A 34 4.41 -6.48 -0.80
N LYS A 35 5.32 -7.04 0.01
CA LYS A 35 5.10 -8.30 0.74
C LYS A 35 3.96 -8.19 1.74
N ALA A 36 3.94 -7.12 2.53
CA ALA A 36 2.87 -6.86 3.49
C ALA A 36 1.53 -6.66 2.78
N LEU A 37 1.50 -5.81 1.74
CA LEU A 37 0.33 -5.54 0.92
C LEU A 37 -0.25 -6.81 0.30
N GLN A 38 0.60 -7.67 -0.30
CA GLN A 38 0.16 -8.94 -0.87
C GLN A 38 -0.48 -9.86 0.18
N THR A 39 0.12 -9.93 1.38
CA THR A 39 -0.41 -10.73 2.48
C THR A 39 -1.76 -10.20 2.98
N LEU A 40 -1.94 -8.88 3.00
CA LEU A 40 -3.19 -8.23 3.41
C LEU A 40 -4.28 -8.45 2.38
N ILE A 41 -3.99 -8.28 1.08
CA ILE A 41 -4.93 -8.59 -0.01
C ILE A 41 -5.45 -10.03 0.10
N GLN A 42 -4.54 -10.99 0.30
CA GLN A 42 -4.92 -12.40 0.49
C GLN A 42 -5.74 -12.66 1.76
N GLY A 43 -5.56 -11.82 2.80
CA GLY A 43 -6.30 -11.91 4.06
C GLY A 43 -7.66 -11.21 4.04
N SER A 44 -7.88 -10.27 3.13
CA SER A 44 -9.11 -9.48 3.00
C SER A 44 -10.23 -10.28 2.33
N LYS A 45 -10.78 -11.23 3.09
CA LYS A 45 -11.89 -12.12 2.69
C LYS A 45 -13.14 -11.80 3.49
N VAL A 46 -14.29 -12.31 3.03
CA VAL A 46 -15.56 -12.23 3.78
C VAL A 46 -15.37 -12.74 5.21
N GLY A 47 -15.85 -11.98 6.18
CA GLY A 47 -15.73 -12.28 7.62
C GLY A 47 -14.41 -11.84 8.25
N ALA A 48 -13.43 -11.34 7.48
CA ALA A 48 -12.18 -10.86 8.05
C ALA A 48 -12.38 -9.52 8.80
N SER A 49 -11.67 -9.36 9.92
CA SER A 49 -11.64 -8.13 10.70
C SER A 49 -10.66 -7.12 10.06
N ALA A 50 -11.15 -5.92 9.76
CA ALA A 50 -10.32 -4.84 9.25
C ALA A 50 -9.25 -4.43 10.28
N LYS A 51 -9.61 -4.35 11.58
CA LYS A 51 -8.66 -4.07 12.66
C LYS A 51 -7.56 -5.12 12.77
N ALA A 52 -7.90 -6.40 12.71
CA ALA A 52 -6.93 -7.49 12.78
C ALA A 52 -5.97 -7.45 11.58
N LEU A 53 -6.48 -7.11 10.39
CA LEU A 53 -5.65 -6.92 9.19
C LEU A 53 -4.71 -5.71 9.35
N CYS A 54 -5.17 -4.57 9.89
CA CYS A 54 -4.32 -3.43 10.19
C CYS A 54 -3.17 -3.83 11.15
N GLN A 55 -3.47 -4.52 12.25
CA GLN A 55 -2.47 -4.99 13.21
C GLN A 55 -1.48 -5.99 12.57
N LYS A 56 -1.97 -6.89 11.72
CA LYS A 56 -1.14 -7.84 10.99
C LYS A 56 -0.19 -7.13 10.03
N GLY A 57 -0.65 -6.10 9.32
CA GLY A 57 0.17 -5.30 8.41
C GLY A 57 1.32 -4.63 9.15
N ASP A 58 1.03 -3.93 10.25
CA ASP A 58 2.04 -3.27 11.08
C ASP A 58 3.07 -4.27 11.61
N HIS A 59 2.61 -5.43 12.08
CA HIS A 59 3.51 -6.50 12.55
C HIS A 59 4.46 -6.98 11.45
N ILE A 60 3.97 -7.19 10.22
CA ILE A 60 4.82 -7.60 9.10
C ILE A 60 5.85 -6.51 8.78
N LEU A 61 5.44 -5.24 8.74
CA LEU A 61 6.34 -4.12 8.45
C LEU A 61 7.45 -3.99 9.50
N GLU A 62 7.13 -4.04 10.79
CA GLU A 62 8.12 -4.00 11.87
C GLU A 62 9.06 -5.21 11.82
N GLN A 63 8.50 -6.41 11.64
CA GLN A 63 9.29 -7.65 11.62
C GLN A 63 10.24 -7.69 10.43
N GLU A 64 9.80 -7.27 9.24
CA GLU A 64 10.61 -7.32 8.03
C GLU A 64 11.66 -6.21 7.96
N THR A 65 11.34 -4.99 8.43
CA THR A 65 12.35 -3.92 8.54
C THR A 65 13.42 -4.26 9.58
N GLY A 66 13.04 -4.86 10.72
CA GLY A 66 13.99 -5.35 11.73
C GLY A 66 14.95 -6.44 11.25
N LYS A 67 14.63 -7.14 10.15
CA LYS A 67 15.54 -8.13 9.53
C LYS A 67 16.64 -7.50 8.67
N LYS A 68 16.52 -6.23 8.28
CA LYS A 68 17.44 -5.55 7.36
C LYS A 68 18.49 -4.73 8.11
N TYR A 69 19.68 -4.58 7.53
CA TYR A 69 20.76 -3.72 8.05
C TYR A 69 21.05 -3.94 9.54
N LYS A 70 21.20 -5.20 9.98
CA LYS A 70 21.41 -5.55 11.40
C LYS A 70 22.79 -5.12 11.92
N ASN A 71 23.75 -4.98 11.01
CA ASN A 71 25.10 -4.48 11.25
C ASN A 71 25.16 -2.95 11.41
N GLU A 72 24.06 -2.23 11.19
CA GLU A 72 23.96 -0.78 11.34
C GLU A 72 22.90 -0.45 12.40
N PRO A 73 23.24 -0.56 13.70
CA PRO A 73 22.27 -0.45 14.79
C PRO A 73 21.68 0.95 14.95
N GLU A 74 22.38 1.98 14.49
CA GLU A 74 21.92 3.37 14.54
C GLU A 74 20.97 3.75 13.38
N MET A 75 20.90 2.90 12.34
CA MET A 75 20.05 3.15 11.18
C MET A 75 18.57 3.05 11.58
N LYS A 76 17.85 4.17 11.41
CA LYS A 76 16.41 4.23 11.66
C LYS A 76 15.64 3.50 10.56
N LYS A 77 14.78 2.56 10.95
CA LYS A 77 13.96 1.77 10.04
C LYS A 77 12.69 1.33 10.75
N GLY A 78 11.61 1.16 10.01
CA GLY A 78 10.31 0.85 10.61
C GLY A 78 9.14 1.17 9.70
N ILE A 79 7.98 1.35 10.33
CA ILE A 79 6.76 1.80 9.68
C ILE A 79 6.92 3.27 9.29
N ALA A 80 6.66 3.59 8.02
CA ALA A 80 6.56 4.96 7.53
C ALA A 80 5.11 5.44 7.46
N PHE A 81 4.14 4.53 7.28
CA PHE A 81 2.73 4.84 7.38
C PHE A 81 1.99 3.63 7.95
N PRO A 82 1.21 3.79 9.05
CA PRO A 82 0.49 2.68 9.65
C PRO A 82 -0.49 2.03 8.67
N THR A 83 -0.69 0.72 8.81
CA THR A 83 -1.62 -0.02 7.95
C THR A 83 -3.04 0.47 8.16
N CYS A 84 -3.71 0.81 7.07
CA CYS A 84 -5.09 1.28 7.01
C CYS A 84 -5.92 0.38 6.09
N LEU A 85 -7.17 0.12 6.48
CA LEU A 85 -8.15 -0.61 5.67
C LEU A 85 -9.46 0.20 5.57
N SER A 86 -9.57 1.03 4.55
CA SER A 86 -10.71 1.95 4.37
C SER A 86 -11.75 1.33 3.43
N VAL A 87 -12.96 1.06 3.94
CA VAL A 87 -13.99 0.28 3.25
C VAL A 87 -15.08 1.19 2.64
N ASN A 88 -15.49 0.91 1.40
CA ASN A 88 -16.56 1.58 0.65
C ASN A 88 -16.41 3.11 0.63
N ASN A 89 -17.33 3.86 1.23
CA ASN A 89 -17.33 5.32 1.28
C ASN A 89 -16.26 5.92 2.21
N CYS A 90 -15.61 5.13 3.06
CA CYS A 90 -14.46 5.59 3.82
C CYS A 90 -13.31 5.88 2.86
N ILE A 91 -12.87 7.13 2.75
CA ILE A 91 -11.86 7.59 1.79
C ILE A 91 -10.47 7.08 2.21
N CYS A 92 -10.05 7.35 3.45
CA CYS A 92 -8.68 7.10 3.89
C CYS A 92 -8.55 6.93 5.41
N HIS A 93 -7.37 6.47 5.83
CA HIS A 93 -6.87 6.48 7.22
C HIS A 93 -7.65 5.66 8.26
N PHE A 94 -8.57 4.77 7.85
CA PHE A 94 -9.22 3.87 8.81
C PHE A 94 -8.22 2.85 9.37
N SER A 95 -7.79 3.07 10.61
CA SER A 95 -6.78 2.26 11.30
C SER A 95 -7.10 2.17 12.80
N PRO A 96 -8.24 1.56 13.19
CA PRO A 96 -8.81 1.70 14.53
C PRO A 96 -7.83 1.31 15.65
N SER A 97 -7.96 1.99 16.80
CA SER A 97 -7.22 1.61 18.01
C SER A 97 -7.77 0.31 18.61
N LYS A 98 -7.12 -0.26 19.63
CA LYS A 98 -7.50 -1.60 20.16
C LYS A 98 -8.97 -1.67 20.56
N ASN A 99 -9.46 -0.64 21.23
CA ASN A 99 -10.82 -0.55 21.76
C ASN A 99 -11.80 0.21 20.86
N ASP A 100 -11.37 0.70 19.70
CA ASP A 100 -12.28 1.35 18.76
C ASP A 100 -13.11 0.30 17.99
N PRO A 101 -14.31 0.67 17.50
CA PRO A 101 -15.16 -0.24 16.73
C PRO A 101 -14.42 -0.85 15.54
N ASP A 102 -14.69 -2.13 15.29
CA ASP A 102 -14.13 -2.87 14.18
C ASP A 102 -15.10 -2.90 12.99
N TYR A 103 -14.58 -3.22 11.82
CA TYR A 103 -15.36 -3.51 10.62
C TYR A 103 -15.09 -4.94 10.15
N THR A 104 -16.14 -5.74 10.01
CA THR A 104 -16.06 -7.09 9.45
C THR A 104 -16.37 -7.03 7.97
N LEU A 105 -15.40 -7.44 7.13
CA LEU A 105 -15.51 -7.41 5.68
C LEU A 105 -16.65 -8.30 5.17
N LYS A 106 -17.38 -7.81 4.17
CA LYS A 106 -18.51 -8.47 3.52
C LYS A 106 -18.22 -8.70 2.04
N ALA A 107 -18.95 -9.62 1.42
CA ALA A 107 -18.87 -9.80 -0.02
C ALA A 107 -19.30 -8.51 -0.74
N GLY A 108 -18.54 -8.11 -1.76
CA GLY A 108 -18.79 -6.89 -2.52
C GLY A 108 -18.20 -5.62 -1.91
N ASP A 109 -17.64 -5.65 -0.70
CA ASP A 109 -16.98 -4.49 -0.13
C ASP A 109 -15.76 -4.08 -0.98
N VAL A 110 -15.65 -2.78 -1.25
CA VAL A 110 -14.47 -2.19 -1.90
C VAL A 110 -13.50 -1.73 -0.81
N VAL A 111 -12.36 -2.40 -0.71
CA VAL A 111 -11.40 -2.23 0.39
C VAL A 111 -10.13 -1.60 -0.14
N LYS A 112 -9.78 -0.43 0.41
CA LYS A 112 -8.51 0.25 0.18
C LYS A 112 -7.53 -0.12 1.28
N ILE A 113 -6.43 -0.75 0.92
CA ILE A 113 -5.36 -1.17 1.84
C ILE A 113 -4.19 -0.22 1.62
N ASP A 114 -3.79 0.57 2.62
CA ASP A 114 -2.71 1.58 2.54
C ASP A 114 -1.71 1.40 3.68
N LEU A 115 -0.41 1.42 3.39
CA LEU A 115 0.66 1.18 4.35
C LEU A 115 2.03 1.62 3.80
N GLY A 116 3.01 1.77 4.69
CA GLY A 116 4.37 2.12 4.28
C GLY A 116 5.47 1.75 5.27
N ALA A 117 6.69 1.60 4.74
CA ALA A 117 7.92 1.37 5.51
C ALA A 117 9.00 2.37 5.11
N HIS A 118 10.00 2.54 5.96
CA HIS A 118 11.22 3.27 5.61
C HIS A 118 12.47 2.50 6.01
N ILE A 119 13.54 2.71 5.26
CA ILE A 119 14.91 2.32 5.59
C ILE A 119 15.76 3.59 5.59
N ASP A 120 16.36 3.92 6.72
CA ASP A 120 17.18 5.13 6.90
C ASP A 120 16.46 6.43 6.54
N GLY A 121 15.14 6.43 6.73
CA GLY A 121 14.27 7.57 6.40
C GLY A 121 13.84 7.66 4.94
N PHE A 122 14.32 6.78 4.05
CA PHE A 122 13.82 6.67 2.68
C PHE A 122 12.52 5.87 2.66
N ILE A 123 11.44 6.55 2.27
CA ILE A 123 10.06 6.10 2.48
C ILE A 123 9.54 5.36 1.25
N ALA A 124 8.91 4.21 1.47
CA ALA A 124 8.10 3.54 0.49
C ALA A 124 6.68 3.35 1.05
N VAL A 125 5.68 3.80 0.31
CA VAL A 125 4.26 3.67 0.63
C VAL A 125 3.52 3.05 -0.54
N ALA A 126 2.45 2.31 -0.27
CA ALA A 126 1.61 1.71 -1.28
C ALA A 126 0.17 1.64 -0.83
N ALA A 127 -0.75 1.81 -1.78
CA ALA A 127 -2.15 1.53 -1.57
C ALA A 127 -2.73 0.76 -2.74
N HIS A 128 -3.66 -0.14 -2.45
CA HIS A 128 -4.31 -0.97 -3.45
C HIS A 128 -5.77 -1.19 -3.09
N THR A 129 -6.63 -1.18 -4.10
CA THR A 129 -8.06 -1.44 -3.94
C THR A 129 -8.41 -2.83 -4.44
N ILE A 130 -9.20 -3.54 -3.65
CA ILE A 130 -9.81 -4.81 -4.05
C ILE A 130 -11.32 -4.77 -3.84
N VAL A 131 -12.03 -5.68 -4.51
CA VAL A 131 -13.43 -5.99 -4.20
C VAL A 131 -13.50 -7.35 -3.53
N VAL A 132 -14.00 -7.42 -2.30
CA VAL A 132 -14.01 -8.64 -1.49
C VAL A 132 -14.91 -9.70 -2.13
N GLY A 133 -14.32 -10.85 -2.45
CA GLY A 133 -15.02 -11.97 -3.09
C GLY A 133 -15.10 -11.90 -4.62
N ALA A 134 -14.59 -10.83 -5.25
CA ALA A 134 -14.50 -10.76 -6.69
C ALA A 134 -13.42 -11.72 -7.23
N THR A 135 -13.76 -12.43 -8.31
CA THR A 135 -12.89 -13.38 -9.01
C THR A 135 -13.14 -13.28 -10.51
N GLY A 136 -12.33 -13.94 -11.34
CA GLY A 136 -12.58 -13.99 -12.79
C GLY A 136 -13.92 -14.63 -13.17
N GLU A 137 -14.44 -15.55 -12.34
CA GLU A 137 -15.74 -16.21 -12.54
C GLU A 137 -16.91 -15.39 -11.96
N ALA A 138 -16.67 -14.70 -10.84
CA ALA A 138 -17.64 -13.84 -10.17
C ALA A 138 -17.07 -12.42 -10.09
N LYS A 139 -17.11 -11.71 -11.21
CA LYS A 139 -16.54 -10.36 -11.32
C LYS A 139 -17.36 -9.36 -10.53
N ALA A 140 -16.70 -8.34 -10.00
CA ALA A 140 -17.41 -7.15 -9.55
C ALA A 140 -17.89 -6.35 -10.77
N THR A 141 -19.10 -5.81 -10.69
CA THR A 141 -19.74 -5.02 -11.75
C THR A 141 -20.34 -3.72 -11.21
N GLY A 142 -20.86 -2.89 -12.11
CA GLY A 142 -21.52 -1.62 -11.76
C GLY A 142 -20.57 -0.63 -11.09
N ARG A 143 -21.09 0.21 -10.18
CA ARG A 143 -20.36 1.33 -9.58
C ARG A 143 -19.04 0.94 -8.89
N ALA A 144 -18.97 -0.25 -8.30
CA ALA A 144 -17.73 -0.77 -7.71
C ALA A 144 -16.66 -1.03 -8.79
N ALA A 145 -17.03 -1.64 -9.92
CA ALA A 145 -16.12 -1.85 -11.04
C ALA A 145 -15.72 -0.51 -11.69
N ASP A 146 -16.68 0.39 -11.88
CA ASP A 146 -16.45 1.71 -12.48
C ASP A 146 -15.36 2.48 -11.73
N VAL A 147 -15.49 2.61 -10.40
CA VAL A 147 -14.55 3.42 -9.60
C VAL A 147 -13.19 2.74 -9.46
N VAL A 148 -13.15 1.41 -9.38
CA VAL A 148 -11.88 0.67 -9.33
C VAL A 148 -11.12 0.83 -10.65
N LEU A 149 -11.79 0.69 -11.79
CA LEU A 149 -11.17 0.89 -13.10
C LEU A 149 -10.82 2.36 -13.35
N ALA A 150 -11.65 3.30 -12.92
CA ALA A 150 -11.35 4.73 -12.96
C ALA A 150 -10.04 5.05 -12.22
N ALA A 151 -9.93 4.64 -10.95
CA ALA A 151 -8.74 4.87 -10.14
C ALA A 151 -7.52 4.15 -10.72
N TYR A 152 -7.68 2.90 -11.18
CA TYR A 152 -6.59 2.12 -11.78
C TYR A 152 -6.06 2.80 -13.04
N HIS A 153 -6.91 3.09 -14.02
CA HIS A 153 -6.48 3.74 -15.25
C HIS A 153 -5.93 5.15 -15.00
N ALA A 154 -6.53 5.92 -14.09
CA ALA A 154 -6.00 7.22 -13.70
C ALA A 154 -4.59 7.10 -13.09
N SER A 155 -4.34 6.09 -12.23
CA SER A 155 -2.99 5.82 -11.71
C SER A 155 -2.01 5.44 -12.82
N GLN A 156 -2.43 4.63 -13.80
CA GLN A 156 -1.58 4.22 -14.92
C GLN A 156 -1.21 5.39 -15.83
N ALA A 157 -2.12 6.34 -16.04
CA ALA A 157 -1.85 7.58 -16.76
C ALA A 157 -0.94 8.50 -15.95
N ALA A 158 -1.17 8.65 -14.65
CA ALA A 158 -0.34 9.44 -13.75
C ALA A 158 1.12 8.96 -13.76
N LEU A 159 1.36 7.64 -13.65
CA LEU A 159 2.69 7.05 -13.74
C LEU A 159 3.41 7.42 -15.05
N ARG A 160 2.70 7.49 -16.18
CA ARG A 160 3.29 7.85 -17.48
C ARG A 160 3.55 9.33 -17.64
N GLN A 161 2.95 10.17 -16.80
CA GLN A 161 3.16 11.61 -16.77
C GLN A 161 4.28 12.02 -15.80
N LEU A 162 4.70 11.16 -14.88
CA LEU A 162 5.86 11.37 -14.00
C LEU A 162 7.16 11.28 -14.80
N LYS A 163 7.42 12.29 -15.63
CA LYS A 163 8.62 12.42 -16.47
C LYS A 163 9.25 13.78 -16.19
N ASP A 164 10.58 13.82 -16.29
CA ASP A 164 11.36 15.05 -16.18
C ASP A 164 10.80 16.14 -17.11
N GLY A 165 10.57 17.34 -16.57
CA GLY A 165 9.98 18.48 -17.28
C GLY A 165 8.44 18.49 -17.38
N THR A 166 7.74 17.41 -17.01
CA THR A 166 6.28 17.42 -17.00
C THR A 166 5.76 18.25 -15.82
N SER A 167 4.72 19.05 -16.06
CA SER A 167 4.05 19.82 -14.99
C SER A 167 3.19 18.92 -14.11
N ASN A 168 3.15 19.18 -12.81
CA ASN A 168 2.22 18.52 -11.88
C ASN A 168 0.75 18.60 -12.33
N TYR A 169 0.31 19.70 -12.94
CA TYR A 169 -1.07 19.85 -13.43
C TYR A 169 -1.40 18.95 -14.63
N ALA A 170 -0.42 18.49 -15.41
CA ALA A 170 -0.67 17.51 -16.47
C ALA A 170 -1.16 16.17 -15.89
N VAL A 171 -0.64 15.79 -14.71
CA VAL A 171 -1.12 14.62 -13.95
C VAL A 171 -2.54 14.86 -13.44
N THR A 172 -2.80 16.02 -12.81
CA THR A 172 -4.13 16.41 -12.32
C THR A 172 -5.19 16.34 -13.42
N GLU A 173 -4.90 16.87 -14.60
CA GLU A 173 -5.83 16.89 -15.74
C GLU A 173 -6.08 15.49 -16.31
N ALA A 174 -5.04 14.66 -16.43
CA ALA A 174 -5.18 13.28 -16.89
C ALA A 174 -6.05 12.44 -15.94
N VAL A 175 -5.81 12.54 -14.63
CA VAL A 175 -6.61 11.86 -13.60
C VAL A 175 -8.08 12.31 -13.67
N GLN A 176 -8.33 13.61 -13.83
CA GLN A 176 -9.69 14.14 -13.96
C GLN A 176 -10.41 13.64 -15.21
N LYS A 177 -9.74 13.67 -16.38
CA LYS A 177 -10.31 13.19 -17.66
C LYS A 177 -10.69 11.71 -17.57
N ILE A 178 -9.78 10.87 -17.08
CA ILE A 178 -10.03 9.42 -16.98
C ILE A 178 -11.15 9.12 -15.99
N ALA A 179 -11.17 9.77 -14.82
CA ALA A 179 -12.23 9.54 -13.84
C ALA A 179 -13.63 9.84 -14.42
N ALA A 180 -13.75 10.90 -15.23
CA ALA A 180 -15.01 11.30 -15.84
C ALA A 180 -15.58 10.28 -16.85
N GLU A 181 -14.73 9.54 -17.55
CA GLU A 181 -15.12 8.47 -18.49
C GLU A 181 -15.93 7.36 -17.79
N TYR A 182 -15.61 7.10 -16.51
CA TYR A 182 -16.28 6.11 -15.65
C TYR A 182 -17.39 6.72 -14.77
N LYS A 183 -17.82 7.95 -15.07
CA LYS A 183 -18.80 8.70 -14.26
C LYS A 183 -18.36 8.83 -12.80
N CYS A 184 -17.06 9.03 -12.58
CA CYS A 184 -16.47 9.18 -11.26
C CYS A 184 -15.75 10.53 -11.14
N LYS A 185 -15.38 10.92 -9.93
CA LYS A 185 -14.63 12.15 -9.64
C LYS A 185 -13.44 11.86 -8.74
N PRO A 186 -12.24 12.43 -8.99
CA PRO A 186 -11.15 12.37 -8.03
C PRO A 186 -11.54 13.09 -6.73
N ILE A 187 -11.02 12.61 -5.60
CA ILE A 187 -11.27 13.28 -4.30
C ILE A 187 -10.59 14.66 -4.32
N GLU A 188 -11.37 15.70 -4.02
CA GLU A 188 -10.96 17.10 -4.00
C GLU A 188 -9.84 17.36 -2.99
N GLY A 189 -8.79 18.06 -3.46
CA GLY A 189 -7.71 18.56 -2.61
C GLY A 189 -6.73 17.51 -2.10
N MET A 190 -6.87 16.23 -2.47
CA MET A 190 -5.89 15.20 -2.09
C MET A 190 -4.56 15.44 -2.79
N LEU A 191 -3.46 15.19 -2.07
CA LEU A 191 -2.10 15.46 -2.52
C LEU A 191 -1.29 14.17 -2.69
N SER A 192 -0.63 14.04 -3.83
CA SER A 192 0.55 13.19 -3.96
C SER A 192 1.79 14.00 -3.62
N HIS A 193 2.65 13.48 -2.75
CA HIS A 193 3.81 14.21 -2.23
C HIS A 193 5.12 13.75 -2.83
N GLN A 194 6.04 14.70 -3.04
CA GLN A 194 7.46 14.39 -3.13
C GLN A 194 7.94 13.75 -1.82
N LEU A 195 8.79 12.74 -1.91
CA LEU A 195 9.40 12.08 -0.76
C LEU A 195 10.88 12.46 -0.70
N LYS A 196 11.34 12.77 0.51
CA LYS A 196 12.76 13.01 0.83
C LYS A 196 13.17 12.16 2.03
N GLN A 197 14.46 12.13 2.36
CA GLN A 197 14.92 11.40 3.54
C GLN A 197 14.24 11.98 4.80
N PHE A 198 13.53 11.13 5.55
CA PHE A 198 12.76 11.50 6.75
C PHE A 198 11.59 12.48 6.53
N LYS A 199 11.17 12.73 5.28
CA LYS A 199 10.05 13.64 4.95
C LYS A 199 9.08 12.97 3.98
N ILE A 200 7.88 12.66 4.49
CA ILE A 200 6.81 12.00 3.73
C ILE A 200 5.97 12.99 2.91
N ASP A 201 6.05 14.27 3.26
CA ASP A 201 5.27 15.39 2.74
C ASP A 201 6.22 16.49 2.24
N GLY A 202 7.00 16.16 1.21
CA GLY A 202 7.82 17.14 0.50
C GLY A 202 6.99 18.26 -0.12
N GLU A 203 7.66 19.35 -0.44
CA GLU A 203 7.05 20.61 -0.86
C GLU A 203 6.36 20.51 -2.23
N LYS A 204 6.99 19.82 -3.19
CA LYS A 204 6.40 19.59 -4.50
C LYS A 204 5.28 18.56 -4.38
N THR A 205 4.08 18.95 -4.83
CA THR A 205 2.89 18.10 -4.74
C THR A 205 2.09 18.10 -6.03
N ILE A 206 1.30 17.05 -6.22
CA ILE A 206 0.28 16.93 -7.27
C ILE A 206 -1.06 16.96 -6.57
N ILE A 207 -1.92 17.91 -6.93
CA ILE A 207 -3.26 18.06 -6.34
C ILE A 207 -4.32 17.39 -7.22
N GLN A 208 -5.25 16.66 -6.62
CA GLN A 208 -6.41 16.10 -7.32
C GLN A 208 -7.63 17.01 -7.22
N ASN A 209 -8.36 17.17 -8.33
CA ASN A 209 -9.65 17.88 -8.38
C ASN A 209 -9.67 19.18 -7.54
N PRO A 210 -8.73 20.13 -7.74
CA PRO A 210 -8.64 21.32 -6.90
C PRO A 210 -9.81 22.27 -7.15
N THR A 211 -10.32 22.89 -6.08
CA THR A 211 -11.19 24.07 -6.19
C THR A 211 -10.48 25.23 -6.88
N ILE A 212 -11.23 26.24 -7.31
CA ILE A 212 -10.66 27.47 -7.88
C ILE A 212 -9.68 28.15 -6.91
N ALA A 213 -9.98 28.13 -5.61
CA ALA A 213 -9.10 28.69 -4.58
C ALA A 213 -7.81 27.88 -4.44
N GLN A 214 -7.93 26.55 -4.26
CA GLN A 214 -6.78 25.66 -4.18
C GLN A 214 -5.90 25.74 -5.43
N LYS A 215 -6.48 25.84 -6.63
CA LYS A 215 -5.72 25.97 -7.88
C LYS A 215 -4.89 27.26 -7.96
N LYS A 216 -5.30 28.32 -7.24
CA LYS A 216 -4.55 29.58 -7.16
C LYS A 216 -3.42 29.53 -6.13
N GLU A 217 -3.65 28.82 -5.02
CA GLU A 217 -2.70 28.71 -3.91
C GLU A 217 -1.68 27.58 -4.11
N HIS A 218 -2.07 26.52 -4.82
CA HIS A 218 -1.23 25.36 -5.07
C HIS A 218 -0.11 25.69 -6.06
N GLU A 219 1.13 25.46 -5.63
CA GLU A 219 2.31 25.77 -6.41
C GLU A 219 2.43 24.87 -7.64
N LYS A 220 2.61 25.51 -8.80
CA LYS A 220 2.94 24.80 -10.04
C LYS A 220 4.41 24.42 -10.00
N CYS A 221 4.69 23.13 -10.20
CA CYS A 221 6.05 22.63 -10.32
C CYS A 221 6.19 21.72 -11.53
N THR A 222 7.44 21.52 -11.92
CA THR A 222 7.85 20.49 -12.89
C THR A 222 8.61 19.40 -12.15
N PHE A 223 8.40 18.17 -12.58
CA PHE A 223 9.18 17.04 -12.08
C PHE A 223 10.60 17.11 -12.61
N GLU A 224 11.55 16.70 -11.78
CA GLU A 224 12.98 16.71 -12.08
C GLU A 224 13.59 15.33 -11.86
N LYS A 225 14.72 15.09 -12.51
CA LYS A 225 15.53 13.89 -12.25
C LYS A 225 15.96 13.85 -10.78
N TYR A 226 16.07 12.63 -10.28
CA TYR A 226 16.41 12.29 -8.91
C TYR A 226 15.38 12.67 -7.85
N GLU A 227 14.15 12.98 -8.26
CA GLU A 227 13.02 13.13 -7.35
C GLU A 227 12.32 11.79 -7.10
N VAL A 228 11.66 11.70 -5.94
CA VAL A 228 10.83 10.56 -5.54
C VAL A 228 9.43 11.05 -5.21
N TYR A 229 8.41 10.33 -5.63
CA TYR A 229 7.01 10.68 -5.37
C TYR A 229 6.22 9.50 -4.83
N ALA A 230 5.36 9.76 -3.84
CA ALA A 230 4.22 8.92 -3.50
C ALA A 230 3.04 9.35 -4.38
N MET A 231 2.91 8.75 -5.56
CA MET A 231 1.79 8.99 -6.47
C MET A 231 0.55 8.32 -5.92
N ASP A 232 -0.44 9.08 -5.45
CA ASP A 232 -1.65 8.62 -4.78
C ASP A 232 -2.88 9.09 -5.55
N VAL A 233 -3.65 8.14 -6.08
CA VAL A 233 -4.86 8.40 -6.86
C VAL A 233 -6.06 7.87 -6.09
N LEU A 234 -6.92 8.79 -5.63
CA LEU A 234 -8.21 8.47 -5.00
C LEU A 234 -9.37 8.98 -5.85
N VAL A 235 -10.29 8.08 -6.17
CA VAL A 235 -11.46 8.36 -7.03
C VAL A 235 -12.74 7.88 -6.34
N SER A 236 -13.79 8.70 -6.42
CA SER A 236 -15.12 8.47 -5.85
C SER A 236 -16.16 8.25 -6.94
N THR A 237 -17.15 7.41 -6.64
CA THR A 237 -18.38 7.32 -7.44
C THR A 237 -19.29 8.54 -7.30
N GLY A 238 -19.08 9.36 -6.26
CA GLY A 238 -19.89 10.51 -5.89
C GLY A 238 -19.27 11.85 -6.30
N GLU A 239 -19.35 12.84 -5.40
CA GLU A 239 -18.97 14.23 -5.71
C GLU A 239 -17.47 14.51 -5.53
N GLY A 240 -16.73 13.59 -4.92
CA GLY A 240 -15.32 13.76 -4.58
C GLY A 240 -15.09 14.61 -3.33
N LEU A 241 -16.09 14.79 -2.46
CA LEU A 241 -16.03 15.71 -1.33
C LEU A 241 -15.92 14.95 0.00
N GLY A 242 -14.69 14.90 0.54
CA GLY A 242 -14.41 14.25 1.82
C GLY A 242 -14.91 15.04 3.02
N LYS A 243 -15.51 14.34 3.98
CA LYS A 243 -15.98 14.90 5.26
C LYS A 243 -15.55 14.03 6.43
N GLU A 244 -15.30 14.65 7.57
CA GLU A 244 -15.15 13.95 8.84
C GLU A 244 -16.51 13.48 9.35
N LEU A 245 -16.53 12.33 10.02
CA LEU A 245 -17.66 11.78 10.77
C LEU A 245 -17.21 11.49 12.21
N ASP A 246 -17.96 10.67 12.94
CA ASP A 246 -17.68 10.34 14.35
C ASP A 246 -16.50 9.35 14.55
N THR A 247 -15.85 8.91 13.47
CA THR A 247 -14.73 7.98 13.56
C THR A 247 -13.53 8.63 14.22
N LYS A 248 -13.03 8.00 15.28
CA LYS A 248 -11.90 8.52 16.04
C LYS A 248 -10.61 8.47 15.22
N VAL A 249 -9.87 9.57 15.30
CA VAL A 249 -8.50 9.67 14.79
C VAL A 249 -7.60 8.76 15.61
N SER A 250 -6.75 8.02 14.92
CA SER A 250 -5.77 7.10 15.53
C SER A 250 -4.36 7.28 14.98
N ILE A 251 -4.22 7.96 13.83
CA ILE A 251 -2.94 8.21 13.17
C ILE A 251 -2.54 9.68 13.34
N TYR A 252 -1.28 9.88 13.70
CA TYR A 252 -0.69 11.20 13.93
C TYR A 252 0.72 11.24 13.37
N LYS A 253 1.25 12.44 13.11
CA LYS A 253 2.66 12.66 12.74
C LYS A 253 3.23 13.82 13.53
N LYS A 254 4.52 13.76 13.86
CA LYS A 254 5.23 14.87 14.50
C LYS A 254 5.49 15.99 13.50
N THR A 255 5.20 17.24 13.87
CA THR A 255 5.55 18.43 13.08
C THR A 255 6.92 18.98 13.49
N GLU A 256 7.34 20.09 12.90
CA GLU A 256 8.56 20.83 13.28
C GLU A 256 8.31 21.90 14.36
N GLU A 257 7.06 22.08 14.76
CA GLU A 257 6.66 23.06 15.76
C GLU A 257 7.30 22.78 17.13
N ASN A 258 7.54 23.84 17.88
CA ASN A 258 8.12 23.76 19.22
C ASN A 258 7.20 24.43 20.23
N TYR A 259 6.88 23.69 21.29
CA TYR A 259 6.00 24.14 22.37
C TYR A 259 6.37 23.45 23.69
N LEU A 260 6.31 24.20 24.78
CA LEU A 260 6.58 23.69 26.12
C LEU A 260 5.32 23.06 26.74
N LEU A 261 5.19 21.74 26.60
CA LEU A 261 4.06 20.96 27.13
C LEU A 261 3.93 21.06 28.65
N LYS A 262 2.72 21.39 29.11
CA LYS A 262 2.37 21.59 30.52
C LYS A 262 2.04 20.30 31.24
N LEU A 263 1.35 19.35 30.58
CA LEU A 263 0.96 18.09 31.23
C LEU A 263 2.11 17.08 31.21
N LYS A 264 2.28 16.36 32.34
CA LYS A 264 3.28 15.27 32.45
C LYS A 264 3.02 14.16 31.43
N ALA A 265 1.75 13.82 31.20
CA ALA A 265 1.34 12.81 30.24
C ALA A 265 1.76 13.19 28.80
N SER A 266 1.51 14.43 28.38
CA SER A 266 1.88 14.92 27.05
C SER A 266 3.39 14.94 26.84
N ARG A 267 4.17 15.36 27.85
CA ARG A 267 5.65 15.31 27.79
C ARG A 267 6.15 13.88 27.59
N ALA A 268 5.60 12.91 28.33
CA ALA A 268 5.97 11.51 28.20
C ALA A 268 5.59 10.95 26.82
N PHE A 269 4.36 11.22 26.36
CA PHE A 269 3.89 10.85 25.02
C PHE A 269 4.80 11.42 23.92
N TYR A 270 5.07 12.72 23.93
CA TYR A 270 5.86 13.38 22.89
C TYR A 270 7.34 12.92 22.90
N ALA A 271 7.89 12.60 24.07
CA ALA A 271 9.23 12.00 24.17
C ALA A 271 9.29 10.61 23.55
N GLU A 272 8.27 9.77 23.77
CA GLU A 272 8.15 8.46 23.10
C GLU A 272 7.99 8.63 21.59
N VAL A 273 7.17 9.58 21.13
CA VAL A 273 7.01 9.89 19.69
C VAL A 273 8.36 10.22 19.03
N LYS A 274 9.11 11.16 19.63
CA LYS A 274 10.45 11.55 19.13
C LYS A 274 11.41 10.36 19.04
N LYS A 275 11.39 9.49 20.06
CA LYS A 275 12.30 8.35 20.15
C LYS A 275 11.92 7.22 19.19
N LYS A 276 10.64 6.87 19.11
CA LYS A 276 10.16 5.66 18.41
C LYS A 276 9.79 5.93 16.94
N TYR A 277 9.13 7.05 16.66
CA TYR A 277 8.56 7.33 15.32
C TYR A 277 9.28 8.46 14.59
N GLY A 278 9.91 9.38 15.33
CA GLY A 278 10.61 10.52 14.72
C GLY A 278 9.65 11.42 13.95
N THR A 279 9.83 11.53 12.64
CA THR A 279 8.98 12.29 11.71
C THR A 279 7.96 11.41 10.97
N MET A 280 7.96 10.10 11.18
CA MET A 280 7.04 9.19 10.51
C MET A 280 5.65 9.25 11.16
N PRO A 281 4.56 9.17 10.37
CA PRO A 281 3.24 8.87 10.86
C PRO A 281 3.19 7.60 11.72
N PHE A 282 2.39 7.64 12.78
CA PHE A 282 2.27 6.56 13.77
C PHE A 282 0.84 6.40 14.27
N ASN A 283 0.52 5.20 14.78
CA ASN A 283 -0.80 4.88 15.32
C ASN A 283 -0.77 4.80 16.86
N LEU A 284 -1.77 5.36 17.54
CA LEU A 284 -1.90 5.30 19.01
C LEU A 284 -1.94 3.86 19.56
N ARG A 285 -2.43 2.88 18.79
CA ARG A 285 -2.49 1.47 19.21
C ARG A 285 -1.09 0.85 19.42
N ASN A 286 -0.06 1.44 18.83
CA ASN A 286 1.32 0.95 18.88
C ASN A 286 2.07 1.44 20.13
N PHE A 287 1.40 2.22 21.00
CA PHE A 287 1.87 2.53 22.34
C PHE A 287 1.52 1.38 23.30
N GLU A 288 2.42 1.08 24.25
CA GLU A 288 2.17 0.07 25.27
C GLU A 288 0.93 0.43 26.10
N GLU A 289 0.84 1.69 26.54
CA GLU A 289 -0.28 2.24 27.30
C GLU A 289 -1.15 3.18 26.44
N GLU A 290 -1.98 2.60 25.56
CA GLU A 290 -2.85 3.35 24.63
C GLU A 290 -3.72 4.42 25.34
N ALA A 291 -4.24 4.13 26.53
CA ALA A 291 -5.04 5.09 27.30
C ALA A 291 -4.24 6.34 27.69
N LYS A 292 -2.97 6.19 28.11
CA LYS A 292 -2.09 7.33 28.41
C LYS A 292 -1.71 8.09 27.14
N ALA A 293 -1.49 7.39 26.03
CA ALA A 293 -1.23 8.02 24.73
C ALA A 293 -2.42 8.89 24.29
N LYS A 294 -3.67 8.41 24.43
CA LYS A 294 -4.90 9.17 24.17
C LYS A 294 -5.03 10.42 25.04
N MET A 295 -4.58 10.38 26.29
CA MET A 295 -4.56 11.57 27.15
C MET A 295 -3.47 12.58 26.73
N GLY A 296 -2.28 12.09 26.38
CA GLY A 296 -1.13 12.94 26.03
C GLY A 296 -1.23 13.60 24.66
N VAL A 297 -1.87 12.95 23.69
CA VAL A 297 -1.94 13.44 22.30
C VAL A 297 -2.75 14.73 22.18
N HIS A 298 -3.77 14.95 23.02
CA HIS A 298 -4.68 16.08 22.91
C HIS A 298 -3.94 17.43 22.98
N GLU A 299 -3.11 17.65 24.01
CA GLU A 299 -2.32 18.87 24.15
C GLU A 299 -1.32 19.05 23.00
N CYS A 300 -0.72 17.95 22.53
CA CYS A 300 0.21 17.99 21.40
C CYS A 300 -0.49 18.43 20.11
N VAL A 301 -1.73 17.99 19.86
CA VAL A 301 -2.52 18.43 18.70
C VAL A 301 -2.92 19.90 18.84
N THR A 302 -3.43 20.31 20.01
CA THR A 302 -3.83 21.70 20.28
C THR A 302 -2.70 22.69 20.01
N HIS A 303 -1.47 22.30 20.34
CA HIS A 303 -0.27 23.12 20.13
C HIS A 303 0.53 22.73 18.89
N LYS A 304 -0.10 22.01 17.95
CA LYS A 304 0.44 21.67 16.63
C LYS A 304 1.78 20.92 16.64
N LEU A 305 2.18 20.32 17.76
CA LEU A 305 3.38 19.47 17.87
C LEU A 305 3.21 18.14 17.14
N VAL A 306 1.97 17.68 17.04
CA VAL A 306 1.58 16.54 16.23
C VAL A 306 0.34 16.90 15.42
N GLU A 307 0.31 16.47 14.17
CA GLU A 307 -0.82 16.64 13.27
C GLU A 307 -1.62 15.35 13.17
N PRO A 308 -2.96 15.42 13.16
CA PRO A 308 -3.81 14.25 13.02
C PRO A 308 -4.05 13.90 11.54
N PHE A 309 -4.14 12.60 11.24
CA PHE A 309 -4.58 12.10 9.94
C PHE A 309 -6.05 11.69 10.04
N GLN A 310 -6.93 12.61 9.63
CA GLN A 310 -8.38 12.43 9.76
C GLN A 310 -8.87 11.27 8.90
N VAL A 311 -9.88 10.54 9.43
CA VAL A 311 -10.63 9.55 8.65
C VAL A 311 -11.73 10.30 7.90
N LEU A 312 -11.58 10.39 6.58
CA LEU A 312 -12.53 11.08 5.72
C LEU A 312 -13.52 10.10 5.09
N TYR A 313 -14.73 10.57 4.83
CA TYR A 313 -15.81 9.81 4.23
C TYR A 313 -16.46 10.59 3.09
N GLU A 314 -16.84 9.86 2.06
CA GLU A 314 -17.83 10.27 1.09
C GLU A 314 -19.26 10.10 1.62
N LYS A 315 -20.24 10.59 0.86
CA LYS A 315 -21.67 10.36 1.17
C LYS A 315 -21.95 8.87 1.34
N HIS A 316 -22.97 8.58 2.16
CA HIS A 316 -23.44 7.21 2.34
C HIS A 316 -23.85 6.60 0.99
N ASN A 317 -23.53 5.32 0.78
CA ASN A 317 -23.69 4.55 -0.46
C ASN A 317 -22.72 4.85 -1.61
N GLU A 318 -21.86 5.87 -1.50
CA GLU A 318 -20.78 6.06 -2.47
C GLU A 318 -19.61 5.11 -2.18
N ILE A 319 -18.73 4.94 -3.17
CA ILE A 319 -17.61 4.02 -3.12
C ILE A 319 -16.36 4.79 -3.55
N VAL A 320 -15.26 4.58 -2.83
CA VAL A 320 -13.97 5.19 -3.14
C VAL A 320 -12.94 4.10 -3.40
N ALA A 321 -12.19 4.24 -4.49
CA ALA A 321 -11.03 3.43 -4.83
C ALA A 321 -9.75 4.27 -4.77
N GLN A 322 -8.65 3.60 -4.42
CA GLN A 322 -7.32 4.17 -4.25
C GLN A 322 -6.24 3.25 -4.85
N PHE A 323 -5.30 3.85 -5.57
CA PHE A 323 -4.03 3.23 -5.94
C PHE A 323 -2.88 4.19 -5.64
N LYS A 324 -1.87 3.71 -4.90
CA LYS A 324 -0.71 4.51 -4.52
C LYS A 324 0.59 3.76 -4.79
N ASN A 325 1.54 4.45 -5.40
CA ASN A 325 2.86 3.92 -5.76
C ASN A 325 3.95 4.90 -5.34
N THR A 326 5.07 4.37 -4.85
CA THR A 326 6.32 5.10 -4.68
C THR A 326 7.14 4.97 -5.96
N VAL A 327 7.51 6.10 -6.56
CA VAL A 327 8.14 6.16 -7.88
C VAL A 327 9.39 7.03 -7.81
N LEU A 328 10.50 6.52 -8.35
CA LEU A 328 11.77 7.22 -8.47
C LEU A 328 11.95 7.69 -9.91
N ILE A 329 12.24 8.98 -10.11
CA ILE A 329 12.50 9.56 -11.43
C ILE A 329 14.02 9.53 -11.68
N LEU A 330 14.50 8.53 -12.41
CA LEU A 330 15.92 8.39 -12.75
C LEU A 330 16.21 8.91 -14.17
N PRO A 331 17.47 9.23 -14.51
CA PRO A 331 17.83 9.71 -15.86
C PRO A 331 17.45 8.75 -17.00
N ASN A 332 17.37 7.45 -16.71
CA ASN A 332 17.05 6.40 -17.67
C ASN A 332 15.57 5.95 -17.63
N GLY A 333 14.71 6.65 -16.88
CA GLY A 333 13.30 6.34 -16.74
C GLY A 333 12.87 6.18 -15.29
N LEU A 334 11.67 5.65 -15.09
CA LEU A 334 11.08 5.46 -13.77
C LEU A 334 11.52 4.15 -13.13
N THR A 335 11.65 4.15 -11.81
CA THR A 335 11.59 2.92 -11.01
C THR A 335 10.35 2.98 -10.13
N VAL A 336 9.35 2.14 -10.42
CA VAL A 336 8.19 1.97 -9.56
C VAL A 336 8.56 0.98 -8.46
N VAL A 337 8.76 1.48 -7.24
CA VAL A 337 9.31 0.73 -6.10
C VAL A 337 8.23 -0.02 -5.33
N THR A 338 7.01 0.50 -5.31
CA THR A 338 5.86 -0.15 -4.67
C THR A 338 4.65 -0.22 -5.59
N GLY A 339 3.74 -1.13 -5.26
CA GLY A 339 2.55 -1.44 -6.03
C GLY A 339 2.55 -2.89 -6.46
N LEU A 340 1.35 -3.45 -6.54
CA LEU A 340 1.14 -4.79 -7.08
C LEU A 340 0.34 -4.67 -8.38
N PRO A 341 0.56 -5.57 -9.35
CA PRO A 341 -0.29 -5.66 -10.52
C PRO A 341 -1.76 -5.82 -10.10
N PHE A 342 -2.65 -5.11 -10.78
CA PHE A 342 -4.08 -5.26 -10.60
C PHE A 342 -4.62 -6.28 -11.61
N ASP A 343 -5.39 -7.24 -11.14
CA ASP A 343 -6.03 -8.24 -12.00
C ASP A 343 -7.30 -7.66 -12.62
N LEU A 344 -7.19 -7.21 -13.87
CA LEU A 344 -8.33 -6.65 -14.62
C LEU A 344 -9.45 -7.67 -14.87
N SER A 345 -9.19 -8.97 -14.74
CA SER A 345 -10.21 -9.99 -15.02
C SER A 345 -11.31 -10.07 -13.96
N VAL A 346 -11.09 -9.52 -12.76
CA VAL A 346 -12.03 -9.60 -11.62
C VAL A 346 -13.05 -8.46 -11.58
N VAL A 347 -12.96 -7.49 -12.49
CA VAL A 347 -13.86 -6.34 -12.57
C VAL A 347 -14.37 -6.16 -14.00
N GLU A 348 -15.61 -5.73 -14.14
CA GLU A 348 -16.22 -5.46 -15.45
C GLU A 348 -17.14 -4.23 -15.37
N SER A 349 -16.83 -3.23 -16.19
CA SER A 349 -17.52 -1.94 -16.27
C SER A 349 -18.10 -1.76 -17.66
N GLU A 350 -19.28 -1.14 -17.74
CA GLU A 350 -19.89 -0.73 -19.01
C GLU A 350 -19.19 0.51 -19.60
N HIS A 351 -18.40 1.21 -18.78
CA HIS A 351 -17.57 2.34 -19.16
C HIS A 351 -16.14 1.91 -19.48
N SER A 352 -15.51 2.67 -20.38
CA SER A 352 -14.09 2.53 -20.75
C SER A 352 -13.58 3.89 -21.23
N VAL A 353 -12.26 4.09 -21.22
CA VAL A 353 -11.64 5.36 -21.63
C VAL A 353 -11.86 5.59 -23.13
N GLN A 354 -12.64 6.61 -23.49
CA GLN A 354 -12.91 6.97 -24.89
C GLN A 354 -12.05 8.11 -25.43
N ASP A 355 -11.62 9.04 -24.58
CA ASP A 355 -10.73 10.14 -24.98
C ASP A 355 -9.44 9.64 -25.65
N GLU A 356 -9.18 10.10 -26.88
CA GLU A 356 -8.08 9.63 -27.73
C GLU A 356 -6.70 9.98 -27.18
N GLU A 357 -6.57 11.13 -26.50
CA GLU A 357 -5.33 11.53 -25.84
C GLU A 357 -5.03 10.59 -24.66
N MET A 358 -6.04 10.26 -23.85
CA MET A 358 -5.89 9.34 -22.72
C MET A 358 -5.68 7.89 -23.18
N LYS A 359 -6.33 7.44 -24.25
CA LYS A 359 -6.05 6.13 -24.86
C LYS A 359 -4.59 6.03 -25.30
N LYS A 360 -4.10 7.05 -26.02
CA LYS A 360 -2.71 7.11 -26.47
C LYS A 360 -1.76 7.08 -25.28
N LEU A 361 -2.02 7.91 -24.26
CA LEU A 361 -1.22 7.95 -23.04
C LEU A 361 -1.19 6.57 -22.39
N LEU A 362 -2.33 5.91 -22.16
CA LEU A 362 -2.39 4.58 -21.53
C LEU A 362 -1.71 3.48 -22.37
N ALA A 363 -1.69 3.62 -23.69
CA ALA A 363 -1.02 2.70 -24.60
C ALA A 363 0.52 2.86 -24.61
N GLU A 364 1.06 3.99 -24.14
CA GLU A 364 2.51 4.17 -24.03
C GLU A 364 3.11 3.12 -23.10
N GLU A 365 4.26 2.55 -23.46
CA GLU A 365 5.02 1.73 -22.53
C GLU A 365 5.62 2.62 -21.44
N LEU A 366 5.55 2.15 -20.19
CA LEU A 366 6.20 2.85 -19.09
C LEU A 366 7.71 2.72 -19.27
N VAL A 367 8.41 3.85 -19.40
CA VAL A 367 9.87 3.88 -19.54
C VAL A 367 10.49 3.50 -18.20
N LEU A 368 10.77 2.22 -17.99
CA LEU A 368 11.30 1.68 -16.73
C LEU A 368 12.84 1.62 -16.74
N ALA A 369 13.47 2.18 -15.72
CA ALA A 369 14.92 2.20 -15.53
C ALA A 369 15.54 0.79 -15.42
N ASP A 370 14.81 -0.18 -14.85
CA ASP A 370 15.27 -1.55 -14.66
C ASP A 370 15.07 -2.46 -15.89
N ALA A 371 14.35 -2.01 -16.93
CA ALA A 371 14.00 -2.82 -18.10
C ALA A 371 15.24 -3.34 -18.87
N LYS A 372 16.34 -2.56 -18.88
CA LYS A 372 17.60 -2.95 -19.55
C LYS A 372 18.33 -4.12 -18.86
N LYS A 373 18.02 -4.45 -17.60
CA LYS A 373 18.58 -5.66 -16.93
C LYS A 373 17.75 -6.92 -17.19
N SER A 374 16.44 -6.79 -17.44
CA SER A 374 15.56 -7.95 -17.65
C SER A 374 15.73 -8.62 -19.02
N VAL A 375 16.01 -7.83 -20.07
CA VAL A 375 16.19 -8.37 -21.43
C VAL A 375 17.54 -9.07 -21.59
N VAL A 376 18.60 -8.56 -20.96
CA VAL A 376 19.92 -9.20 -21.00
C VAL A 376 19.97 -10.45 -20.11
N ALA A 377 19.34 -10.43 -18.93
CA ALA A 377 19.26 -11.62 -18.07
C ALA A 377 18.43 -12.76 -18.72
N ASN A 378 17.33 -12.43 -19.41
CA ASN A 378 16.51 -13.43 -20.11
C ASN A 378 17.15 -13.95 -21.40
N LEU A 379 17.97 -13.16 -22.09
CA LEU A 379 18.72 -13.64 -23.27
C LEU A 379 19.93 -14.49 -22.89
N VAL A 380 20.63 -14.17 -21.80
CA VAL A 380 21.77 -14.96 -21.31
C VAL A 380 21.31 -16.29 -20.69
N ALA A 381 20.18 -16.32 -19.99
CA ALA A 381 19.59 -17.57 -19.48
C ALA A 381 19.07 -18.49 -20.59
N LYS A 382 18.51 -17.94 -21.69
CA LYS A 382 18.09 -18.72 -22.87
C LYS A 382 19.25 -19.25 -23.70
N ALA A 383 20.37 -18.50 -23.79
CA ALA A 383 21.56 -18.95 -24.50
C ALA A 383 22.32 -20.05 -23.74
N ALA A 384 22.36 -19.98 -22.41
CA ALA A 384 23.00 -21.02 -21.57
C ALA A 384 22.20 -22.34 -21.54
N ALA A 385 20.87 -22.29 -21.68
CA ALA A 385 20.01 -23.48 -21.71
C ALA A 385 19.96 -24.19 -23.08
N ALA A 386 20.44 -23.55 -24.15
CA ALA A 386 20.46 -24.10 -25.51
C ALA A 386 21.80 -24.79 -25.88
N ALA A 387 22.82 -24.68 -25.03
CA ALA A 387 24.16 -25.20 -25.31
C ALA A 387 24.46 -26.58 -24.70
N ASP A 388 23.53 -27.19 -23.97
CA ASP A 388 23.81 -28.43 -23.21
C ASP A 388 22.74 -29.52 -23.40
N LYS A 389 22.50 -29.93 -24.65
CA LYS A 389 21.98 -31.27 -24.99
C LYS A 389 22.53 -31.72 -26.36
N PRO A 390 23.26 -32.85 -26.45
CA PRO A 390 23.67 -33.41 -27.74
C PRO A 390 22.51 -34.14 -28.42
N ALA A 391 22.45 -33.99 -29.75
CA ALA A 391 21.51 -34.65 -30.64
C ALA A 391 22.05 -36.00 -31.15
N ALA A 392 21.20 -37.03 -31.20
CA ALA A 392 21.32 -38.20 -32.08
C ALA A 392 19.91 -38.85 -32.18
N SER A 393 19.15 -38.63 -33.26
CA SER A 393 19.11 -39.40 -34.51
C SER A 393 18.58 -40.84 -34.35
N THR A 394 17.33 -41.06 -34.76
CA THR A 394 16.77 -42.37 -35.17
C THR A 394 17.28 -42.78 -36.57
N PRO A 395 17.34 -44.09 -36.87
CA PRO A 395 16.32 -44.64 -37.78
C PRO A 395 15.79 -46.05 -37.42
N ALA A 396 14.72 -46.44 -38.14
CA ALA A 396 13.92 -47.68 -38.13
C ALA A 396 14.74 -49.01 -38.23
N GLU A 397 14.25 -50.24 -38.00
CA GLU A 397 13.01 -50.87 -38.47
C GLU A 397 12.80 -52.29 -37.84
N ALA A 398 11.55 -52.79 -37.88
CA ALA A 398 11.06 -54.19 -37.93
C ALA A 398 11.16 -55.18 -36.73
N GLY A 399 10.01 -55.82 -36.41
CA GLY A 399 9.96 -57.21 -35.89
C GLY A 399 9.03 -57.53 -34.72
N SER A 400 7.79 -57.91 -35.04
CA SER A 400 6.82 -58.81 -34.35
C SER A 400 7.06 -59.34 -32.91
N ASP A 401 5.97 -59.32 -32.12
CA ASP A 401 5.24 -60.49 -31.56
C ASP A 401 4.89 -60.49 -30.04
N ALA A 402 3.62 -60.84 -29.81
CA ALA A 402 2.97 -61.52 -28.66
C ALA A 402 3.26 -61.15 -27.18
N ALA A 403 2.18 -60.85 -26.45
CA ALA A 403 2.06 -60.96 -24.97
C ALA A 403 1.76 -62.43 -24.53
N PRO A 404 1.49 -62.80 -23.24
CA PRO A 404 1.74 -62.19 -21.93
C PRO A 404 2.20 -63.19 -20.79
N LYS A 405 2.36 -62.66 -19.55
CA LYS A 405 2.26 -63.30 -18.19
C LYS A 405 3.50 -63.92 -17.50
N LYS A 406 3.78 -63.45 -16.27
CA LYS A 406 3.80 -64.20 -14.96
C LYS A 406 4.17 -63.26 -13.79
N LYS A 407 3.26 -62.97 -12.86
CA LYS A 407 3.17 -63.51 -11.47
C LYS A 407 4.50 -63.56 -10.68
N ASN A 408 4.57 -62.82 -9.56
CA ASN A 408 4.66 -63.46 -8.25
C ASN A 408 4.23 -62.59 -7.05
N LYS A 409 3.54 -63.26 -6.12
CA LYS A 409 2.96 -62.79 -4.84
C LYS A 409 4.00 -62.86 -3.71
N LYS A 410 3.83 -62.01 -2.68
CA LYS A 410 3.81 -62.26 -1.21
C LYS A 410 3.98 -60.88 -0.52
N LYS A 411 3.32 -60.49 0.58
CA LYS A 411 2.48 -61.15 1.59
C LYS A 411 1.68 -60.03 2.31
N LYS A 412 0.42 -60.30 2.66
CA LYS A 412 -0.47 -59.47 3.50
C LYS A 412 -1.05 -60.38 4.60
N LYS A 413 -1.11 -59.93 5.85
CA LYS A 413 -2.05 -60.27 6.95
C LYS A 413 -1.41 -59.87 8.30
N ALA A 414 -2.12 -59.39 9.32
CA ALA A 414 -3.50 -59.72 9.72
C ALA A 414 -4.26 -58.54 10.35
N ALA A 415 -5.59 -58.71 10.40
CA ALA A 415 -6.64 -57.86 10.97
C ALA A 415 -7.18 -58.52 12.27
N ALA A 416 -7.60 -57.74 13.28
CA ALA A 416 -8.99 -57.47 13.71
C ALA A 416 -9.66 -58.44 14.70
N ALA A 417 -10.31 -57.89 15.73
CA ALA A 417 -11.57 -58.31 16.41
C ALA A 417 -11.92 -57.22 17.46
N ALA A 418 -13.02 -56.45 17.36
CA ALA A 418 -14.44 -56.74 17.70
C ALA A 418 -14.72 -56.72 19.23
N ALA A 419 -15.86 -56.32 19.79
CA ALA A 419 -17.02 -55.48 19.46
C ALA A 419 -17.89 -55.40 20.75
N ALA A 420 -18.68 -54.33 20.89
CA ALA A 420 -19.98 -54.21 21.57
C ALA A 420 -20.17 -54.50 23.08
N ALA A 421 -20.74 -53.52 23.79
CA ALA A 421 -21.98 -53.66 24.56
C ALA A 421 -22.56 -52.26 24.88
N ALA A 422 -23.88 -52.13 24.71
CA ALA A 422 -24.67 -50.93 24.90
C ALA A 422 -25.56 -51.05 26.16
N GLU A 423 -26.20 -49.93 26.49
CA GLU A 423 -27.44 -49.76 27.27
C GLU A 423 -27.36 -49.53 28.79
N GLY A 424 -27.99 -48.42 29.23
CA GLY A 424 -28.90 -48.43 30.38
C GLY A 424 -28.80 -47.29 31.40
N GLY A 425 -29.81 -46.40 31.42
CA GLY A 425 -30.32 -45.66 32.60
C GLY A 425 -29.59 -44.36 32.95
N ASP A 426 -30.11 -43.14 32.81
CA ASP A 426 -31.35 -42.50 33.31
C ASP A 426 -31.33 -42.05 34.79
N ALA A 427 -31.73 -40.79 34.98
CA ALA A 427 -32.18 -40.06 36.17
C ALA A 427 -31.30 -39.94 37.44
N ALA A 428 -30.96 -38.70 37.82
CA ALA A 428 -31.65 -37.94 38.88
C ALA A 428 -30.76 -36.87 39.54
N ALA A 429 -31.37 -35.71 39.78
CA ALA A 429 -30.83 -34.54 40.46
C ALA A 429 -31.14 -34.55 41.97
N ASN A 430 -30.25 -33.95 42.78
CA ASN A 430 -30.55 -33.06 43.93
C ASN A 430 -29.19 -32.61 44.55
N LYS A 431 -28.89 -31.30 44.70
CA LYS A 431 -29.21 -30.42 45.86
C LYS A 431 -28.89 -31.10 47.20
N GLU A 432 -28.18 -30.54 48.18
CA GLU A 432 -28.19 -29.20 48.79
C GLU A 432 -27.07 -29.21 49.88
N ASN A 433 -26.35 -28.14 50.20
CA ASN A 433 -26.55 -27.22 51.35
C ASN A 433 -25.20 -26.49 51.56
N ALA A 434 -25.07 -25.25 52.04
CA ALA A 434 -26.00 -24.29 52.65
C ALA A 434 -25.53 -22.85 52.34
#